data_AF-A0A075I644-F1
#
_entry.id   AF-A0A075I644-F1
#
_cell.length_a   1.000
_cell.length_b   1.000
_cell.length_c   1.000
_cell.angle_alpha   90.00
_cell.angle_beta   90.00
_cell.angle_gamma   90.00
#
_symmetry.space_group_name_H-M   'P 1'
#
loop_
_entity.id
_entity.type
_entity.pdbx_description
1 polymer ?
#
loop_
_entity_poly.entity_id
_entity_poly.type
_entity_poly.pdbx_seq_one_letter_code
_entity_poly.pdbx_strand_id
1 'polypeptide(L)'
;MAHITGGSFTKLLRLKNIGFDLTNLPKTPPLMQLIQDCGVEDNEMYRTFNMGVGFCVVLPKNDVVKARNIFKKHRLASYEIGKITSKKGVFINSKKIA
;
A
#
# COMPACT_ATOMS: atom_id res chain seq x y z
N MET A 1 11.50 1.59 3.36
CA MET A 1 10.67 2.19 2.30
C MET A 1 10.54 1.19 1.18
N ALA A 2 9.42 1.19 0.45
CA ALA A 2 9.18 0.25 -0.64
C ALA A 2 8.60 0.97 -1.86
N HIS A 3 9.20 0.74 -3.04
CA HIS A 3 8.65 1.18 -4.32
C HIS A 3 7.68 0.13 -4.85
N ILE A 4 6.40 0.47 -4.98
CA ILE A 4 5.31 -0.43 -5.35
C ILE A 4 5.19 -0.44 -6.88
N THR A 5 5.86 -1.41 -7.51
CA THR A 5 5.79 -1.67 -8.96
C THR A 5 5.37 -3.13 -9.18
N GLY A 6 6.04 -3.93 -10.02
CA GLY A 6 5.70 -5.35 -10.20
C GLY A 6 5.81 -6.14 -8.89
N GLY A 7 4.81 -6.97 -8.58
CA GLY A 7 4.66 -7.61 -7.26
C GLY A 7 3.91 -6.74 -6.23
N SER A 8 3.64 -5.47 -6.55
CA SER A 8 2.83 -4.53 -5.77
C SER A 8 3.11 -4.58 -4.25
N PHE A 9 2.10 -4.77 -3.41
CA PHE A 9 2.21 -4.71 -1.95
C PHE A 9 2.99 -5.89 -1.35
N THR A 10 3.17 -6.99 -2.08
CA THR A 10 4.01 -8.11 -1.62
C THR A 10 5.47 -7.69 -1.37
N LYS A 11 5.91 -6.59 -2.01
CA LYS A 11 7.23 -6.00 -1.78
C LYS A 11 7.45 -5.51 -0.34
N LEU A 12 6.40 -5.24 0.42
CA LEU A 12 6.53 -4.87 1.83
C LEU A 12 7.20 -5.97 2.65
N LEU A 13 7.01 -7.24 2.27
CA LEU A 13 7.67 -8.39 2.91
C LEU A 13 9.20 -8.37 2.78
N ARG A 14 9.76 -7.58 1.86
CA ARG A 14 11.22 -7.41 1.71
C ARG A 14 11.83 -6.50 2.76
N LEU A 15 11.03 -5.76 3.52
CA LEU A 15 11.52 -4.78 4.49
C LEU A 15 12.04 -5.45 5.75
N LYS A 16 11.22 -6.31 6.37
CA LYS A 16 11.52 -7.06 7.61
C LYS A 16 10.58 -8.27 7.71
N ASN A 17 10.92 -9.22 8.57
CA ASN A 17 10.08 -10.39 8.91
C ASN A 17 8.91 -10.01 9.85
N ILE A 18 8.03 -9.11 9.39
CA ILE A 18 6.90 -8.51 10.13
C ILE A 18 5.62 -8.54 9.29
N GLY A 19 4.49 -8.20 9.91
CA GLY A 19 3.20 -8.04 9.24
C GLY A 19 2.89 -6.63 8.80
N PHE A 20 2.05 -6.48 7.78
CA PHE A 20 1.49 -5.21 7.32
C PHE A 20 -0.03 -5.33 7.18
N ASP A 21 -0.76 -4.43 7.82
CA ASP A 21 -2.23 -4.35 7.75
C ASP A 21 -2.62 -3.03 7.11
N LEU A 22 -3.13 -3.10 5.88
CA LEU A 22 -3.51 -1.97 5.03
C LEU A 22 -5.03 -1.84 5.02
N THR A 23 -5.54 -0.76 5.58
CA THR A 23 -6.98 -0.57 5.83
C THR A 23 -7.54 0.72 5.24
N ASN A 24 -6.67 1.62 4.78
CA ASN A 24 -7.05 2.95 4.32
C ASN A 24 -6.36 3.29 2.99
N LEU A 25 -6.44 2.38 2.03
CA LEU A 25 -5.93 2.59 0.68
C LEU A 25 -6.72 3.72 -0.01
N PRO A 26 -6.06 4.51 -0.89
CA PRO A 26 -6.78 5.49 -1.70
C PRO A 26 -7.82 4.79 -2.59
N LYS A 27 -8.75 5.58 -3.12
CA LYS A 27 -9.72 5.08 -4.11
C LYS A 27 -8.97 4.45 -5.30
N THR A 28 -9.41 3.27 -5.72
CA THR A 28 -8.87 2.58 -6.89
C THR A 28 -8.84 3.52 -8.10
N PRO A 29 -7.68 3.72 -8.74
CA PRO A 29 -7.59 4.53 -9.94
C PRO A 29 -8.48 3.98 -11.06
N PRO A 30 -9.11 4.83 -11.90
CA PRO A 30 -10.04 4.38 -12.94
C PRO A 30 -9.46 3.34 -13.89
N LEU A 31 -8.18 3.46 -14.26
CA LEU A 31 -7.51 2.47 -15.11
C LEU A 31 -7.42 1.08 -14.45
N MET A 32 -7.16 1.04 -13.14
CA MET A 32 -7.11 -0.24 -12.41
C MET A 32 -8.50 -0.81 -12.18
N GLN A 33 -9.50 0.06 -11.97
CA GLN A 33 -10.89 -0.38 -11.94
C GLN A 33 -11.29 -1.02 -13.28
N LEU A 34 -10.96 -0.39 -14.41
CA LEU A 34 -11.22 -0.95 -15.74
C LEU A 34 -10.58 -2.33 -15.93
N ILE A 35 -9.32 -2.51 -15.47
CA ILE A 35 -8.64 -3.80 -15.53
C ILE A 35 -9.36 -4.85 -14.68
N GLN A 36 -9.79 -4.48 -13.47
CA GLN A 36 -10.55 -5.36 -12.59
C GLN A 36 -11.90 -5.74 -13.20
N ASP A 37 -12.59 -4.79 -13.82
CA ASP A 37 -13.88 -4.99 -14.50
C ASP A 37 -13.73 -5.93 -15.73
N CYS A 38 -12.53 -6.05 -16.30
CA CYS A 38 -12.20 -7.06 -17.32
C CYS A 38 -12.02 -8.50 -16.75
N GLY A 39 -12.24 -8.71 -15.45
CA GLY A 39 -12.26 -10.03 -14.83
C GLY A 39 -10.99 -10.41 -14.07
N VAL A 40 -10.15 -9.45 -13.69
CA VAL A 40 -8.98 -9.72 -12.85
C VAL A 40 -9.40 -9.78 -11.38
N GLU A 41 -9.12 -10.90 -10.73
CA GLU A 41 -9.43 -11.14 -9.32
C GLU A 41 -8.82 -10.09 -8.37
N ASP A 42 -9.55 -9.72 -7.31
CA ASP A 42 -9.09 -8.75 -6.29
C ASP A 42 -7.68 -9.03 -5.78
N ASN A 43 -7.38 -10.28 -5.46
CA ASN A 43 -6.07 -10.65 -4.92
C ASN A 43 -4.95 -10.41 -5.95
N GLU A 44 -5.22 -10.69 -7.22
CA GLU A 44 -4.26 -10.46 -8.30
C GLU A 44 -4.07 -8.96 -8.55
N MET A 45 -5.14 -8.16 -8.42
CA MET A 45 -5.06 -6.70 -8.49
C MET A 45 -4.01 -6.15 -7.51
N TYR A 46 -4.03 -6.61 -6.26
CA TYR A 46 -3.09 -6.17 -5.21
C TYR A 46 -1.72 -6.83 -5.23
N ARG A 47 -1.52 -7.88 -6.03
CA ARG A 47 -0.22 -8.54 -6.23
C ARG A 47 0.49 -8.04 -7.48
N THR A 48 -0.23 -7.48 -8.44
CA THR A 48 0.32 -7.06 -9.73
C THR A 48 0.31 -5.55 -9.93
N PHE A 49 -0.76 -4.85 -9.54
CA PHE A 49 -0.92 -3.41 -9.76
C PHE A 49 -0.75 -2.62 -8.46
N ASN A 50 -0.27 -1.39 -8.56
CA ASN A 50 0.02 -0.56 -7.37
C ASN A 50 -1.24 -0.02 -6.65
N MET A 51 -2.43 -0.17 -7.25
CA MET A 51 -3.73 0.25 -6.69
C MET A 51 -3.77 1.70 -6.21
N GLY A 52 -3.05 2.60 -6.89
CA GLY A 52 -2.97 4.03 -6.57
C GLY A 52 -1.90 4.39 -5.54
N VAL A 53 -1.12 3.42 -5.04
CA VAL A 53 -0.01 3.66 -4.12
C VAL A 53 1.30 3.27 -4.79
N GLY A 54 2.01 4.25 -5.36
CA GLY A 54 3.31 3.98 -6.00
C GLY A 54 4.47 3.79 -5.03
N PHE A 55 4.39 4.32 -3.81
CA PHE A 55 5.51 4.28 -2.86
C PHE A 55 5.03 4.25 -1.41
N CYS A 56 5.68 3.42 -0.59
CA CYS A 56 5.39 3.28 0.83
C CYS A 56 6.59 3.70 1.68
N VAL A 57 6.34 4.59 2.64
CA VAL A 57 7.30 4.95 3.70
C VAL A 57 6.79 4.38 5.02
N VAL A 58 7.67 3.71 5.75
CA VAL A 58 7.38 3.15 7.06
C VAL A 58 8.13 3.98 8.09
N LEU A 59 7.41 4.59 9.03
CA LEU A 59 7.94 5.53 10.00
C LEU A 59 7.18 5.45 11.34
N PRO A 60 7.78 5.90 12.46
CA PRO A 60 7.09 5.99 13.75
C PRO A 60 5.87 6.90 13.69
N LYS A 61 4.82 6.58 14.46
CA LYS A 61 3.55 7.36 14.45
C LYS A 61 3.76 8.86 14.68
N ASN A 62 4.72 9.23 15.52
CA ASN A 62 5.02 10.63 15.85
C ASN A 62 5.60 11.44 14.67
N ASP A 63 6.15 10.78 13.66
CA ASP A 63 6.73 11.44 12.48
C ASP A 63 5.72 11.62 11.33
N VAL A 64 4.51 11.06 11.44
CA VAL A 64 3.50 11.08 10.36
C VAL A 64 3.13 12.50 9.94
N VAL A 65 2.88 13.39 10.90
CA VAL A 65 2.51 14.79 10.60
C VAL A 65 3.65 15.51 9.87
N LYS A 66 4.89 15.31 10.33
CA LYS A 66 6.08 15.90 9.70
C LYS A 66 6.26 15.39 8.27
N ALA A 67 6.14 14.07 8.05
CA ALA A 67 6.24 13.47 6.72
C ALA A 67 5.15 14.00 5.78
N ARG A 68 3.89 14.06 6.22
CA ARG A 68 2.76 14.60 5.43
C ARG A 68 2.99 16.06 5.02
N ASN A 69 3.54 16.89 5.91
CA ASN A 69 3.87 18.28 5.59
C ASN A 69 4.95 18.38 4.50
N ILE A 70 5.96 17.52 4.53
CA ILE A 70 6.98 17.44 3.48
C ILE A 70 6.33 17.06 2.14
N PHE A 71 5.54 15.99 2.09
CA PHE A 71 4.85 15.59 0.85
C PHE A 71 3.93 16.69 0.31
N LYS A 72 3.16 17.35 1.18
CA LYS A 72 2.30 18.48 0.81
C LYS A 72 3.10 19.65 0.20
N LYS A 73 4.25 20.01 0.78
CA LYS A 73 5.15 21.05 0.25
C LYS A 73 5.60 20.73 -1.18
N HIS A 74 5.82 19.46 -1.47
CA HIS A 74 6.21 18.98 -2.80
C HIS A 74 5.02 18.63 -3.70
N ARG A 75 3.79 18.98 -3.32
CA ARG A 75 2.54 18.70 -4.08
C ARG A 75 2.32 17.21 -4.34
N LEU A 76 2.79 16.36 -3.43
CA LEU A 76 2.57 14.93 -3.48
C LEU A 76 1.43 14.54 -2.53
N ALA A 77 0.43 13.84 -3.05
CA ALA A 77 -0.60 13.24 -2.24
C ALA A 77 0.01 12.17 -1.32
N SER A 78 -0.42 12.14 -0.05
CA SER A 78 0.04 11.14 0.91
C SER A 78 -1.10 10.66 1.79
N TYR A 79 -1.08 9.37 2.12
CA TYR A 79 -2.11 8.69 2.89
C TYR A 79 -1.44 7.85 3.97
N GLU A 80 -2.00 7.87 5.18
CA GLU A 80 -1.71 6.84 6.16
C GLU A 80 -2.58 5.63 5.79
N ILE A 81 -1.97 4.64 5.14
CA ILE A 81 -2.69 3.52 4.52
C ILE A 81 -2.80 2.29 5.42
N GLY A 82 -2.06 2.24 6.53
CA GLY A 82 -1.98 1.04 7.36
C GLY A 82 -0.90 1.10 8.44
N LYS A 83 -0.64 -0.06 9.04
CA LYS A 83 0.29 -0.22 10.18
C LYS A 83 1.08 -1.52 10.10
N ILE A 84 2.19 -1.58 10.83
CA ILE A 84 2.94 -2.82 11.08
C ILE A 84 2.18 -3.65 12.12
N THR A 85 2.18 -4.97 11.96
CA THR A 85 1.60 -5.92 12.91
C THR A 85 2.56 -7.08 13.20
N SER A 86 2.27 -7.86 14.26
CA SER A 86 2.99 -9.10 14.58
C SER A 86 2.58 -10.28 13.69
N LYS A 87 1.38 -10.23 13.08
CA LYS A 87 0.86 -11.28 12.19
C LYS A 87 1.56 -11.21 10.84
N LYS A 88 2.45 -12.16 10.56
CA LYS A 88 3.23 -12.19 9.32
C LYS A 88 2.34 -12.22 8.08
N GLY A 89 2.74 -11.43 7.07
CA GLY A 89 2.03 -11.30 5.81
C GLY A 89 1.63 -9.86 5.52
N VAL A 90 1.02 -9.66 4.35
CA VAL A 90 0.39 -8.41 3.95
C VAL A 90 -1.11 -8.65 3.88
N PHE A 91 -1.85 -7.83 4.61
CA PHE A 91 -3.30 -7.89 4.71
C PHE A 91 -3.89 -6.61 4.15
N ILE A 92 -4.95 -6.75 3.36
CA ILE A 92 -5.75 -5.64 2.83
C ILE A 92 -7.17 -5.85 3.33
N ASN A 93 -7.68 -4.93 4.15
CA ASN A 93 -9.01 -5.04 4.77
C ASN A 93 -9.25 -6.44 5.38
N SER A 94 -8.30 -6.90 6.21
CA SER A 94 -8.29 -8.23 6.85
C SER A 94 -8.08 -9.45 5.93
N LYS A 95 -8.06 -9.30 4.60
CA LYS A 95 -7.76 -10.39 3.65
C LYS A 95 -6.25 -10.49 3.42
N LYS A 96 -5.68 -11.70 3.55
CA LYS A 96 -4.25 -11.93 3.31
C LYS A 96 -3.98 -11.99 1.80
N ILE A 97 -3.04 -11.21 1.31
CA ILE A 97 -2.60 -11.21 -0.09
C ILE A 97 -1.19 -11.80 -0.30
N ALA A 98 -0.38 -11.83 0.77
CA ALA A 98 0.95 -12.44 0.81
C ALA A 98 1.33 -12.84 2.24
#